data_AF-A0A940W8I2-F1
#
_entry.id   AF-A0A940W8I2-F1
#
_cell.length_a   1.000
_cell.length_b   1.000
_cell.length_c   1.000
_cell.angle_alpha   90.00
_cell.angle_beta   90.00
_cell.angle_gamma   90.00
#
_symmetry.space_group_name_H-M   'P 1'
#
loop_
_entity.id
_entity.type
_entity.pdbx_description
1 polymer ?
#
loop_
_entity_poly.entity_id
_entity_poly.type
_entity_poly.pdbx_seq_one_letter_code
_entity_poly.pdbx_strand_id
1 'polypeptide(L)'
;APARTFGFARDIGQLQRQGLALGGRFDNFVLFGEDGPINDALRFPDEPVRHKIMDMIGDLYLLGRRLQARVVAHMTGHTQNIAVLKKVREQM
;
A
#
# COMPACT_ATOMS: atom_id res chain seq x y z
N ALA A 1 11.86 -2.72 5.15
CA ALA A 1 10.97 -3.84 4.77
C ALA A 1 11.03 -4.02 3.25
N PRO A 2 11.19 -5.25 2.75
CA PRO A 2 11.59 -5.50 1.35
C PRO A 2 10.45 -5.47 0.31
N ALA A 3 9.17 -5.48 0.70
CA ALA A 3 8.04 -5.47 -0.25
C ALA A 3 7.83 -4.08 -0.88
N ARG A 4 7.99 -3.99 -2.20
CA ARG A 4 7.86 -2.74 -2.96
C ARG A 4 6.41 -2.29 -3.07
N THR A 5 6.25 -0.98 -3.28
CA THR A 5 4.96 -0.43 -3.73
C THR A 5 4.64 -0.92 -5.14
N PHE A 6 3.37 -0.79 -5.55
CA PHE A 6 2.92 -1.30 -6.83
C PHE A 6 1.84 -0.43 -7.46
N GLY A 7 1.70 -0.55 -8.78
CA GLY A 7 0.66 0.13 -9.55
C GLY A 7 0.31 -0.66 -10.80
N PHE A 8 -0.75 -0.25 -11.49
CA PHE A 8 -1.21 -0.90 -12.72
C PHE A 8 -0.93 -0.03 -13.94
N ALA A 9 -0.52 -0.64 -15.05
CA ALA A 9 -0.19 0.07 -16.29
C ALA A 9 -1.35 0.92 -16.81
N ARG A 10 -2.59 0.43 -16.68
CA ARG A 10 -3.82 1.14 -17.02
C ARG A 10 -4.02 2.45 -16.23
N ASP A 11 -3.49 2.55 -15.01
CA ASP A 11 -3.75 3.67 -14.10
C ASP A 11 -2.65 4.75 -14.16
N ILE A 12 -1.43 4.41 -14.60
CA ILE A 12 -0.28 5.31 -14.60
C ILE A 12 -0.56 6.61 -15.35
N GLY A 13 -1.11 6.53 -16.57
CA GLY A 13 -1.36 7.72 -17.38
C GLY A 13 -2.34 8.69 -16.71
N GLN A 14 -3.34 8.17 -16.00
CA GLN A 14 -4.28 9.00 -15.23
C GLN A 14 -3.59 9.62 -14.01
N LEU A 15 -2.83 8.83 -13.24
CA LEU A 15 -2.11 9.31 -12.06
C LEU A 15 -1.12 10.42 -12.40
N GLN A 16 -0.37 10.27 -13.50
CA GLN A 16 0.58 11.29 -13.97
C GLN A 16 -0.11 12.58 -14.37
N ARG A 17 -1.29 12.52 -15.01
CA ARG A 17 -2.11 13.72 -15.31
C ARG A 17 -2.59 14.44 -14.05
N GLN A 18 -2.71 13.73 -12.94
CA GLN A 18 -3.04 14.30 -11.62
C GLN A 18 -1.81 14.77 -10.84
N GLY A 19 -0.60 14.68 -11.41
CA GLY A 19 0.65 15.03 -10.73
C GLY A 19 1.14 13.97 -9.75
N LEU A 20 0.62 12.74 -9.83
CA LEU A 20 0.98 11.61 -8.98
C LEU A 20 1.88 10.61 -9.76
N ALA A 21 2.52 9.69 -9.04
CA ALA A 21 3.37 8.64 -9.63
C ALA A 21 4.52 9.14 -10.55
N LEU A 22 4.93 10.41 -10.42
CA LEU A 22 5.96 11.04 -11.26
C LEU A 22 7.39 10.49 -11.01
N GLY A 23 7.62 9.87 -9.84
CA GLY A 23 8.92 9.31 -9.45
C GLY A 23 9.06 7.80 -9.66
N GLY A 24 8.11 7.16 -10.35
CA GLY A 24 8.14 5.71 -10.58
C GLY A 24 9.32 5.29 -11.45
N ARG A 25 10.10 4.32 -10.97
CA ARG A 25 11.22 3.70 -11.68
C ARG A 25 11.14 2.19 -11.52
N PHE A 26 11.59 1.43 -12.50
CA PHE A 26 11.46 -0.03 -12.45
C PHE A 26 12.19 -0.69 -11.25
N ASP A 27 13.14 0.00 -10.62
CA ASP A 27 13.82 -0.46 -9.41
C ASP A 27 13.07 -0.18 -8.09
N ASN A 28 12.06 0.72 -8.10
CA ASN A 28 11.42 1.22 -6.88
C ASN A 28 9.95 0.80 -6.69
N PHE A 29 9.29 0.31 -7.73
CA PHE A 29 7.91 -0.22 -7.65
C PHE A 29 7.70 -1.42 -8.57
N VAL A 30 6.62 -2.16 -8.35
CA VAL A 30 6.16 -3.22 -9.25
C VAL A 30 5.06 -2.69 -10.13
N LEU A 31 5.23 -2.78 -11.44
CA LEU A 31 4.20 -2.43 -12.41
C LEU A 31 3.45 -3.69 -12.85
N PHE A 32 2.14 -3.74 -12.63
CA PHE A 32 1.27 -4.82 -13.09
C PHE A 32 0.59 -4.47 -14.42
N GLY A 33 0.71 -5.35 -15.40
CA GLY A 33 -0.08 -5.39 -16.63
C GLY A 33 -1.25 -6.37 -16.51
N GLU A 34 -1.78 -6.80 -17.66
CA GLU A 34 -2.87 -7.79 -17.71
C GLU A 34 -2.39 -9.19 -17.32
N ASP A 35 -1.17 -9.56 -17.74
CA ASP A 35 -0.59 -10.90 -17.52
C ASP A 35 0.29 -11.01 -16.26
N GLY A 36 0.37 -9.94 -15.45
CA GLY A 36 1.17 -9.90 -14.22
C GLY A 36 2.24 -8.80 -14.18
N PRO A 37 3.33 -8.97 -13.42
CA PRO A 37 4.37 -7.95 -13.28
C PRO A 37 5.16 -7.75 -14.58
N ILE A 38 5.38 -6.50 -14.98
CA ILE A 38 6.00 -6.10 -16.26
C ILE A 38 7.52 -5.94 -16.12
N ASN A 39 7.98 -5.35 -15.02
CA ASN A 39 9.40 -5.04 -14.81
C ASN A 39 10.13 -6.25 -14.20
N ASP A 40 10.45 -6.21 -12.92
CA ASP A 40 11.19 -7.28 -12.27
C ASP A 40 10.27 -8.38 -11.72
N ALA A 41 10.85 -9.56 -11.52
CA ALA A 41 10.24 -10.59 -10.70
C ALA A 41 9.86 -10.05 -9.31
N LEU A 42 8.78 -10.61 -8.76
CA LEU A 42 8.38 -10.28 -7.40
C LEU A 42 9.43 -10.78 -6.41
N ARG A 43 9.72 -9.99 -5.38
CA ARG A 43 10.58 -10.40 -4.25
C ARG A 43 9.90 -11.47 -3.40
N PHE A 44 8.57 -11.49 -3.43
CA PHE A 44 7.72 -12.47 -2.77
C PHE A 44 6.55 -12.82 -3.70
N PRO A 45 6.08 -14.08 -3.73
CA PRO A 45 4.88 -14.44 -4.50
C PRO A 45 3.64 -13.59 -4.17
N ASP A 46 3.59 -13.10 -2.93
CA ASP A 46 2.53 -12.29 -2.33
C ASP A 46 2.99 -10.84 -2.03
N GLU A 47 3.97 -10.31 -2.76
CA GLU A 47 4.56 -8.97 -2.54
C GLU A 47 3.52 -7.84 -2.41
N PRO A 48 2.45 -7.77 -3.24
CA PRO A 48 1.44 -6.71 -3.11
C PRO A 48 0.69 -6.71 -1.77
N VAL A 49 0.29 -7.89 -1.27
CA VAL A 49 -0.42 -7.98 0.02
C VAL A 49 0.52 -7.71 1.19
N ARG A 50 1.79 -8.10 1.09
CA ARG A 50 2.82 -7.72 2.09
C ARG A 50 3.02 -6.22 2.15
N HIS A 51 3.04 -5.54 1.01
CA HIS A 51 3.10 -4.07 0.97
C HIS A 51 1.87 -3.44 1.65
N LYS A 52 0.67 -3.95 1.38
CA LYS A 52 -0.56 -3.49 2.06
C LYS A 52 -0.54 -3.69 3.58
N ILE A 53 0.05 -4.78 4.07
CA ILE A 53 0.26 -4.99 5.51
C ILE A 53 1.23 -3.93 6.06
N MET A 54 2.31 -3.63 5.34
CA MET A 54 3.26 -2.58 5.72
C MET A 54 2.60 -1.18 5.74
N ASP A 55 1.80 -0.84 4.73
CA ASP A 55 1.01 0.40 4.68
C ASP A 55 0.12 0.54 5.92
N MET A 56 -0.59 -0.54 6.27
CA MET A 56 -1.47 -0.57 7.43
C MET A 56 -0.72 -0.37 8.74
N ILE A 57 0.45 -1.00 8.90
CA ILE A 57 1.29 -0.79 10.08
C ILE A 57 1.71 0.69 10.17
N GLY A 58 2.09 1.30 9.04
CA GLY A 58 2.43 2.72 8.97
C GLY A 58 1.26 3.64 9.32
N ASP A 59 0.08 3.39 8.74
CA ASP A 59 -1.14 4.16 9.00
C ASP A 59 -1.57 4.06 10.47
N LEU A 60 -1.51 2.85 11.05
CA LEU A 60 -1.84 2.62 12.47
C LEU A 60 -0.84 3.28 13.42
N TYR A 61 0.40 3.49 12.98
CA TYR A 61 1.41 4.19 13.77
C TYR A 61 1.06 5.67 13.98
N LEU A 62 0.19 6.25 13.14
CA LEU A 62 -0.34 7.61 13.33
C LEU A 62 -1.22 7.75 14.58
N LEU A 63 -1.53 6.65 15.29
CA LEU A 63 -2.15 6.71 16.62
C LEU A 63 -1.22 7.40 17.64
N GLY A 64 0.08 7.44 17.37
CA GLY A 64 1.10 8.02 18.25
C GLY A 64 1.43 7.17 19.47
N ARG A 65 0.96 5.91 19.51
CA ARG A 65 1.18 4.95 20.59
C ARG A 65 1.34 3.54 20.02
N ARG A 66 1.99 2.66 20.78
CA ARG A 66 2.08 1.23 20.42
C ARG A 66 0.69 0.60 20.54
N LEU A 67 0.27 -0.09 19.48
CA LEU A 67 -0.98 -0.83 19.45
C LEU A 67 -0.70 -2.32 19.62
N GLN A 68 -1.30 -2.94 20.63
CA GLN A 68 -1.35 -4.40 20.76
C GLN A 68 -2.75 -4.86 20.35
N ALA A 69 -2.89 -5.28 19.09
CA ALA A 69 -4.17 -5.68 18.53
C ALA A 69 -4.02 -6.78 17.49
N ARG A 70 -5.10 -7.54 17.28
CA ARG A 70 -5.28 -8.36 16.08
C ARG A 70 -6.04 -7.54 15.06
N VAL A 71 -5.44 -7.31 13.89
CA VAL A 71 -6.07 -6.57 12.79
C VAL A 71 -6.42 -7.56 11.67
N VAL A 72 -7.65 -7.47 11.17
CA VAL A 72 -8.14 -8.21 10.00
C VAL A 72 -8.61 -7.19 8.98
N ALA A 73 -8.14 -7.30 7.75
CA ALA A 73 -8.41 -6.33 6.71
C ALA A 73 -8.72 -7.03 5.38
N HIS A 74 -9.77 -6.57 4.71
CA HIS A 74 -10.22 -7.08 3.43
C HIS A 74 -10.22 -5.93 2.42
N MET A 75 -9.29 -5.97 1.46
CA MET A 75 -9.17 -4.97 0.38
C MET A 75 -9.15 -3.51 0.85
N THR A 76 -8.48 -3.23 1.99
CA THR A 76 -8.39 -1.86 2.52
C THR A 76 -7.26 -1.05 1.87
N GLY A 77 -7.38 0.28 1.96
CA GLY A 77 -6.31 1.23 1.70
C GLY A 77 -6.22 2.28 2.80
N HIS A 78 -5.39 3.29 2.59
CA HIS A 78 -5.13 4.35 3.57
C HIS A 78 -6.42 5.00 4.08
N THR A 79 -7.40 5.25 3.21
CA THR A 79 -8.69 5.85 3.62
C THR A 79 -9.41 5.03 4.70
N GLN A 80 -9.52 3.70 4.51
CA GLN A 80 -10.17 2.83 5.49
C GLN A 80 -9.31 2.66 6.75
N ASN A 81 -7.98 2.54 6.59
CA ASN A 81 -7.06 2.40 7.71
C ASN A 81 -7.15 3.62 8.64
N ILE A 82 -7.14 4.83 8.08
CA ILE A 82 -7.30 6.09 8.83
C ILE A 82 -8.71 6.23 9.43
N ALA A 83 -9.75 5.75 8.74
CA ALA A 83 -11.11 5.79 9.29
C ALA A 83 -11.23 4.92 10.56
N VAL A 84 -10.63 3.72 10.57
CA VAL A 84 -10.57 2.87 11.76
C VAL A 84 -9.71 3.51 12.85
N LEU A 85 -8.55 4.08 12.49
CA LEU A 85 -7.68 4.80 13.43
C LEU A 85 -8.44 5.89 14.21
N LYS A 86 -9.24 6.70 13.50
CA LYS A 86 -10.05 7.77 14.13
C LYS A 86 -11.04 7.21 15.15
N LYS A 87 -11.74 6.13 14.80
CA LYS A 87 -12.68 5.45 15.72
C LYS A 87 -11.99 4.88 16.94
N VAL A 88 -10.82 4.27 16.78
CA VAL A 88 -10.01 3.77 17.91
C VAL A 88 -9.63 4.92 18.83
N ARG A 89 -9.18 6.05 18.27
CA ARG A 89 -8.79 7.23 19.04
C ARG A 89 -9.95 7.86 19.83
N GLU A 90 -11.17 7.80 19.32
CA GLU A 90 -12.38 8.29 20.01
C GLU A 90 -12.77 7.41 21.22
N GLN A 91 -12.29 6.17 21.28
CA GLN A 91 -12.58 5.20 22.34
C GLN A 91 -11.44 5.08 23.36
N MET A 92 -10.36 5.87 23.19
CA MET A 92 -9.20 5.93 24.09
C MET A 92 -9.29 7.13 25.02
#